data_AF-A0A4Q5PSQ9-F1
#
_entry.id   AF-A0A4Q5PSQ9-F1
#
_cell.length_a   1.000
_cell.length_b   1.000
_cell.length_c   1.000
_cell.angle_alpha   90.00
_cell.angle_beta   90.00
_cell.angle_gamma   90.00
#
_symmetry.space_group_name_H-M   'P 1'
#
loop_
_entity.id
_entity.type
_entity.pdbx_description
1 polymer ?
#
loop_
_entity_poly.entity_id
_entity_poly.type
_entity_poly.pdbx_seq_one_letter_code
_entity_poly.pdbx_strand_id
1 'polypeptide(L)'
;MKFLAHQNVLILGLGASGLAMARWCIRHGASVTVADTRDAPPQLETLNDEVPAAVFVQSAMDQALFDSATFDLVLKSPGLAPSAISGVVNAAEARGTARGNELSLFAQALADLKERWGYEPKVIGITGTNGKTTVTSLTGKLVERAGKSVAVAGNIGPTLLDTLAGLLDQEPPRDEAVTVGETFGESIDAGVAAAGPDEAVPMDLDAAVEAQAGAVVAEIASANVFVETPGDETAVSAAAAIEDQQHATPAESIGATESSGLKEAAEAAEASESEEPVDLAELLPPPPPPKPVFESLPEVWVLELSSFQLDGISNFEPTIATVLNITQDHLDWHETLPAYAAAKARIYGNGVMLLNRDDALVMAQLPPVPPPVRGKKQPGRVYVTFGADAPQRPGDYGIETANGMAWLVRASEADETIKRRRGEEIELYVQRLMPVEALRIRGRHNATNALAALALAVNVGCPLGLMLHGLREYTGEPHRVEPVAIVHDVEYFDDSKGTNVGATVAALQGLGAERKLVVILGGEGKGQDFSPLADAVARNARAVVLIGRDAPLIRAAIEGAGIPMIDAGSMQQAVEIAAAQARTGDAVLMSPACASFDMFDNYEHRARVFCEAVHAMAQDAGVVI
;
A
#
# COMPACT_ATOMS: atom_id res chain seq x y z
N MET A 1 -6.99 12.60 -21.57
CA MET A 1 -6.05 13.47 -20.85
C MET A 1 -5.48 14.45 -21.85
N LYS A 2 -5.66 15.75 -21.64
CA LYS A 2 -5.26 16.76 -22.65
C LYS A 2 -3.74 16.86 -22.78
N PHE A 3 -3.00 16.54 -21.72
CA PHE A 3 -1.55 16.69 -21.68
C PHE A 3 -0.82 15.83 -22.73
N LEU A 4 -1.24 14.57 -22.96
CA LEU A 4 -0.56 13.65 -23.89
C LEU A 4 -0.92 13.86 -25.37
N ALA A 5 -1.99 14.60 -25.66
CA ALA A 5 -2.47 14.77 -27.02
C ALA A 5 -1.39 15.43 -27.88
N HIS A 6 -1.06 14.80 -29.01
CA HIS A 6 -0.06 15.28 -29.98
C HIS A 6 1.39 15.35 -29.48
N GLN A 7 1.71 14.78 -28.31
CA GLN A 7 3.10 14.67 -27.87
C GLN A 7 3.84 13.54 -28.58
N ASN A 8 5.13 13.74 -28.84
CA ASN A 8 6.06 12.69 -29.24
C ASN A 8 6.74 12.11 -28.00
N VAL A 9 6.43 10.85 -27.70
CA VAL A 9 6.85 10.17 -26.47
C VAL A 9 7.91 9.11 -26.80
N LEU A 10 9.05 9.18 -26.14
CA LEU A 10 10.06 8.13 -26.14
C LEU A 10 9.93 7.27 -24.88
N ILE A 11 9.64 5.98 -25.04
CA ILE A 11 9.62 5.00 -23.96
C ILE A 11 10.92 4.17 -24.01
N LEU A 12 11.68 4.20 -22.91
CA LEU A 12 12.89 3.41 -22.72
C LEU A 12 12.54 2.10 -22.02
N GLY A 13 12.78 0.98 -22.71
CA GLY A 13 12.50 -0.38 -22.28
C GLY A 13 11.03 -0.74 -22.49
N LEU A 14 10.79 -1.90 -23.12
CA LEU A 14 9.44 -2.45 -23.27
C LEU A 14 8.99 -3.11 -21.95
N GLY A 15 9.04 -4.44 -21.85
CA GLY A 15 8.51 -5.14 -20.68
C GLY A 15 7.04 -4.80 -20.38
N ALA A 16 6.53 -5.19 -19.22
CA ALA A 16 5.13 -4.95 -18.86
C ALA A 16 4.80 -3.45 -18.70
N SER A 17 5.61 -2.71 -17.92
CA SER A 17 5.39 -1.27 -17.72
C SER A 17 5.56 -0.45 -18.99
N GLY A 18 6.53 -0.78 -19.86
CA GLY A 18 6.71 -0.07 -21.13
C GLY A 18 5.55 -0.28 -22.09
N LEU A 19 5.01 -1.52 -22.16
CA LEU A 19 3.79 -1.80 -22.92
C LEU A 19 2.58 -1.02 -22.36
N ALA A 20 2.39 -1.02 -21.04
CA ALA A 20 1.30 -0.29 -20.39
C ALA A 20 1.38 1.23 -20.66
N MET A 21 2.58 1.81 -20.58
CA MET A 21 2.81 3.21 -20.96
C MET A 21 2.54 3.47 -22.44
N ALA A 22 2.93 2.56 -23.35
CA ALA A 22 2.66 2.68 -24.78
C ALA A 22 1.16 2.68 -25.08
N ARG A 23 0.41 1.69 -24.55
CA ARG A 23 -1.05 1.64 -24.63
C ARG A 23 -1.69 2.94 -24.13
N TRP A 24 -1.25 3.41 -22.96
CA TRP A 24 -1.77 4.61 -22.33
C TRP A 24 -1.53 5.88 -23.16
N CYS A 25 -0.31 6.05 -23.66
CA CYS A 25 0.06 7.22 -24.47
C CYS A 25 -0.68 7.24 -25.80
N ILE A 26 -0.77 6.11 -26.51
CA ILE A 26 -1.54 5.99 -27.76
C ILE A 26 -3.03 6.24 -27.51
N ARG A 27 -3.60 5.67 -26.44
CA ARG A 27 -5.00 5.90 -26.05
C ARG A 27 -5.34 7.40 -25.88
N HIS A 28 -4.35 8.20 -25.50
CA HIS A 28 -4.50 9.65 -25.32
C HIS A 28 -3.93 10.50 -26.47
N GLY A 29 -3.70 9.90 -27.63
CA GLY A 29 -3.37 10.61 -28.86
C GLY A 29 -1.91 11.06 -28.99
N ALA A 30 -1.00 10.45 -28.25
CA ALA A 30 0.43 10.66 -28.41
C ALA A 30 0.99 9.84 -29.57
N SER A 31 2.12 10.27 -30.14
CA SER A 31 2.96 9.45 -31.03
C SER A 31 4.03 8.77 -30.19
N VAL A 32 4.12 7.44 -30.24
CA VAL A 32 4.98 6.67 -29.32
C VAL A 32 6.10 5.95 -30.06
N THR A 33 7.33 6.16 -29.60
CA THR A 33 8.50 5.34 -29.93
C THR A 33 8.92 4.54 -28.71
N VAL A 34 8.99 3.21 -28.83
CA VAL A 34 9.51 2.33 -27.78
C VAL A 34 10.89 1.84 -28.19
N ALA A 35 11.90 2.11 -27.36
CA ALA A 35 13.27 1.69 -27.58
C ALA A 35 13.69 0.61 -26.58
N ASP A 36 14.28 -0.49 -27.06
CA ASP A 36 14.89 -1.52 -26.22
C ASP A 36 16.25 -1.94 -26.80
N THR A 37 17.16 -2.39 -25.95
CA THR A 37 18.49 -2.84 -26.39
C THR A 37 18.45 -4.26 -26.95
N ARG A 38 17.43 -5.03 -26.58
CA ARG A 38 17.21 -6.40 -27.06
C ARG A 38 16.48 -6.38 -28.40
N ASP A 39 16.83 -7.34 -29.26
CA ASP A 39 16.13 -7.57 -30.53
C ASP A 39 14.71 -8.12 -30.31
N ALA A 40 14.58 -9.07 -29.37
CA ALA A 40 13.31 -9.67 -28.97
C ALA A 40 13.05 -9.47 -27.46
N PRO A 41 12.73 -8.24 -27.00
CA PRO A 41 12.35 -8.01 -25.61
C PRO A 41 11.00 -8.68 -25.30
N PRO A 42 10.74 -9.03 -24.02
CA PRO A 42 9.43 -9.48 -23.59
C PRO A 42 8.35 -8.47 -24.00
N GLN A 43 7.19 -8.97 -24.41
CA GLN A 43 6.02 -8.20 -24.88
C GLN A 43 6.14 -7.58 -26.29
N LEU A 44 7.21 -7.84 -27.06
CA LEU A 44 7.32 -7.27 -28.42
C LEU A 44 6.19 -7.73 -29.36
N GLU A 45 5.85 -9.01 -29.33
CA GLU A 45 4.72 -9.55 -30.12
C GLU A 45 3.40 -8.87 -29.72
N THR A 46 3.12 -8.78 -28.42
CA THR A 46 1.94 -8.10 -27.89
C THR A 46 1.90 -6.61 -28.23
N LEU A 47 3.03 -5.91 -28.24
CA LEU A 47 3.12 -4.51 -28.67
C LEU A 47 2.70 -4.37 -30.14
N ASN A 48 3.21 -5.23 -31.01
CA ASN A 48 2.90 -5.19 -32.44
C ASN A 48 1.43 -5.52 -32.72
N ASP A 49 0.86 -6.46 -31.97
CA ASP A 49 -0.52 -6.91 -32.15
C ASP A 49 -1.53 -5.91 -31.59
N GLU A 50 -1.32 -5.40 -30.37
CA GLU A 50 -2.30 -4.56 -29.68
C GLU A 50 -2.07 -3.06 -29.87
N VAL A 51 -0.83 -2.64 -30.14
CA VAL A 51 -0.44 -1.23 -30.25
C VAL A 51 0.36 -0.98 -31.54
N PRO A 52 -0.16 -1.33 -32.74
CA PRO A 52 0.58 -1.22 -34.00
C PRO A 52 0.94 0.23 -34.38
N ALA A 53 0.34 1.22 -33.71
CA ALA A 53 0.68 2.63 -33.87
C ALA A 53 1.98 3.04 -33.16
N ALA A 54 2.47 2.23 -32.20
CA ALA A 54 3.75 2.46 -31.56
C ALA A 54 4.90 1.96 -32.44
N VAL A 55 5.96 2.75 -32.55
CA VAL A 55 7.16 2.39 -33.31
C VAL A 55 8.16 1.72 -32.38
N PHE A 56 8.49 0.46 -32.61
CA PHE A 56 9.58 -0.22 -31.90
C PHE A 56 10.93 0.03 -32.59
N VAL A 57 11.96 0.34 -31.80
CA VAL A 57 13.33 0.50 -32.28
C VAL A 57 14.29 -0.29 -31.39
N GLN A 58 15.03 -1.21 -31.99
CA GLN A 58 16.19 -1.80 -31.33
C GLN A 58 17.34 -0.78 -31.38
N SER A 59 17.72 -0.23 -30.23
CA SER A 59 18.77 0.79 -30.16
C SER A 59 19.48 0.79 -28.81
N ALA A 60 20.74 1.24 -28.81
CA ALA A 60 21.37 1.70 -27.59
C ALA A 60 20.58 2.91 -27.03
N MET A 61 20.47 3.00 -25.71
CA MET A 61 19.78 4.09 -25.01
C MET A 61 20.73 5.27 -24.78
N ASP A 62 21.27 5.82 -25.86
CA ASP A 62 22.25 6.90 -25.85
C ASP A 62 21.71 8.20 -26.47
N GLN A 63 22.58 9.21 -26.60
CA GLN A 63 22.19 10.49 -27.20
C GLN A 63 21.76 10.35 -28.68
N ALA A 64 22.30 9.39 -29.44
CA ALA A 64 21.95 9.22 -30.85
C ALA A 64 20.48 8.78 -31.00
N LEU A 65 20.00 7.92 -30.11
CA LEU A 65 18.58 7.57 -30.03
C LEU A 65 17.72 8.82 -29.78
N PHE A 66 18.10 9.66 -28.82
CA PHE A 66 17.34 10.87 -28.50
C PHE A 66 17.37 11.91 -29.64
N ASP A 67 18.44 11.93 -30.43
CA ASP A 67 18.60 12.83 -31.58
C ASP A 67 17.93 12.32 -32.87
N SER A 68 17.41 11.08 -32.86
CA SER A 68 16.76 10.47 -34.02
C SER A 68 15.41 11.12 -34.39
N ALA A 69 14.77 11.78 -33.44
CA ALA A 69 13.50 12.49 -33.61
C ALA A 69 13.35 13.60 -32.56
N THR A 70 12.29 14.39 -32.67
CA THR A 70 11.90 15.33 -31.60
C THR A 70 11.01 14.62 -30.60
N PHE A 71 11.37 14.69 -29.31
CA PHE A 71 10.59 14.10 -28.22
C PHE A 71 10.21 15.18 -27.20
N ASP A 72 8.94 15.17 -26.81
CA ASP A 72 8.35 16.07 -25.82
C ASP A 72 8.39 15.46 -24.41
N LEU A 73 8.40 14.13 -24.33
CA LEU A 73 8.40 13.35 -23.10
C LEU A 73 9.25 12.09 -23.24
N VAL A 74 10.11 11.83 -22.25
CA VAL A 74 10.86 10.58 -22.12
C VAL A 74 10.37 9.80 -20.91
N LEU A 75 9.90 8.58 -21.13
CA LEU A 75 9.42 7.67 -20.08
C LEU A 75 10.38 6.50 -19.91
N LYS A 76 10.70 6.14 -18.67
CA LYS A 76 11.53 4.96 -18.38
C LYS A 76 10.70 3.82 -17.79
N SER A 77 10.92 2.61 -18.31
CA SER A 77 10.47 1.38 -17.67
C SER A 77 11.31 1.09 -16.41
N PRO A 78 10.74 0.52 -15.33
CA PRO A 78 11.49 0.17 -14.13
C PRO A 78 12.64 -0.80 -14.40
N GLY A 79 13.73 -0.69 -13.63
CA GLY A 79 14.85 -1.64 -13.67
C GLY A 79 15.96 -1.30 -14.68
N LEU A 80 15.77 -0.33 -15.58
CA LEU A 80 16.87 0.19 -16.40
C LEU A 80 17.91 0.86 -15.52
N ALA A 81 19.17 0.41 -15.60
CA ALA A 81 20.27 0.99 -14.85
C ALA A 81 20.48 2.47 -15.23
N PRO A 82 20.74 3.39 -14.28
CA PRO A 82 20.94 4.81 -14.60
C PRO A 82 22.07 5.03 -15.60
N SER A 83 23.14 4.23 -15.49
CA SER A 83 24.27 4.23 -16.43
C SER A 83 23.85 3.86 -17.85
N ALA A 84 22.96 2.88 -18.02
CA ALA A 84 22.50 2.40 -19.31
C ALA A 84 21.67 3.42 -20.10
N ILE A 85 20.99 4.35 -19.42
CA ILE A 85 20.14 5.38 -20.04
C ILE A 85 20.73 6.80 -19.93
N SER A 86 21.91 6.95 -19.33
CA SER A 86 22.51 8.24 -19.03
C SER A 86 22.65 9.15 -20.25
N GLY A 87 22.95 8.59 -21.43
CA GLY A 87 23.03 9.34 -22.68
C GLY A 87 21.72 10.02 -23.06
N VAL A 88 20.59 9.30 -23.01
CA VAL A 88 19.26 9.87 -23.25
C VAL A 88 18.87 10.85 -22.16
N VAL A 89 19.10 10.50 -20.89
CA VAL A 89 18.72 11.34 -19.74
C VAL A 89 19.44 12.69 -19.78
N ASN A 90 20.75 12.70 -20.03
CA ASN A 90 21.54 13.93 -20.13
C ASN A 90 21.11 14.79 -21.32
N ALA A 91 20.79 14.16 -22.46
CA ALA A 91 20.33 14.87 -23.64
C ALA A 91 18.93 15.49 -23.44
N ALA A 92 18.02 14.76 -22.80
CA ALA A 92 16.70 15.25 -22.43
C ALA A 92 16.79 16.42 -21.45
N GLU A 93 17.65 16.33 -20.44
CA GLU A 93 17.89 17.42 -19.49
C GLU A 93 18.46 18.68 -20.18
N ALA A 94 19.45 18.51 -21.05
CA ALA A 94 20.03 19.62 -21.81
C ALA A 94 19.02 20.34 -22.72
N ARG A 95 17.97 19.64 -23.18
CA ARG A 95 16.88 20.20 -23.99
C ARG A 95 15.65 20.62 -23.18
N GLY A 96 15.64 20.39 -21.86
CA GLY A 96 14.48 20.65 -21.01
C GLY A 96 13.28 19.74 -21.33
N THR A 97 13.51 18.58 -21.94
CA THR A 97 12.46 17.60 -22.26
C THR A 97 11.93 16.96 -20.97
N ALA A 98 10.61 16.86 -20.85
CA ALA A 98 9.98 16.26 -19.68
C ALA A 98 10.37 14.79 -19.53
N ARG A 99 10.50 14.32 -18.29
CA ARG A 99 10.88 12.94 -17.96
C ARG A 99 9.91 12.35 -16.96
N GLY A 100 9.66 11.07 -17.08
CA GLY A 100 8.78 10.35 -16.16
C GLY A 100 8.92 8.84 -16.27
N ASN A 101 7.95 8.16 -15.67
CA ASN A 101 7.74 6.73 -15.74
C ASN A 101 6.23 6.42 -15.59
N GLU A 102 5.91 5.14 -15.47
CA GLU A 102 4.53 4.68 -15.31
C GLU A 102 3.81 5.32 -14.11
N LEU A 103 4.48 5.42 -12.95
CA LEU A 103 3.91 6.03 -11.75
C LEU A 103 3.61 7.52 -11.94
N SER A 104 4.48 8.25 -12.66
CA SER A 104 4.21 9.67 -12.94
C SER A 104 2.99 9.86 -13.85
N LEU A 105 2.78 8.97 -14.83
CA LEU A 105 1.60 8.99 -15.69
C LEU A 105 0.34 8.64 -14.91
N PHE A 106 0.41 7.63 -14.03
CA PHE A 106 -0.70 7.26 -13.16
C PHE A 106 -1.07 8.40 -12.18
N ALA A 107 -0.08 9.07 -11.59
CA ALA A 107 -0.33 10.20 -10.71
C ALA A 107 -0.97 11.39 -11.46
N GLN A 108 -0.46 11.70 -12.66
CA GLN A 108 -1.06 12.71 -13.53
C GLN A 108 -2.50 12.32 -13.92
N ALA A 109 -2.73 11.04 -14.18
CA ALA A 109 -4.04 10.51 -14.51
C ALA A 109 -5.07 10.75 -13.41
N LEU A 110 -4.72 10.48 -12.15
CA LEU A 110 -5.59 10.78 -11.02
C LEU A 110 -5.84 12.29 -10.86
N ALA A 111 -4.83 13.13 -11.11
CA ALA A 111 -5.00 14.59 -11.07
C ALA A 111 -5.99 15.08 -12.15
N ASP A 112 -5.87 14.59 -13.38
CA ASP A 112 -6.78 14.90 -14.49
C ASP A 112 -8.22 14.43 -14.17
N LEU A 113 -8.39 13.23 -13.59
CA LEU A 113 -9.70 12.71 -13.20
C LEU A 113 -10.35 13.53 -12.08
N LYS A 114 -9.54 14.01 -11.13
CA LYS A 114 -9.99 14.93 -10.08
C LYS A 114 -10.45 16.26 -10.67
N GLU A 115 -9.64 16.87 -11.53
CA GLU A 115 -9.96 18.17 -12.13
C GLU A 115 -11.21 18.09 -13.02
N ARG A 116 -11.32 17.04 -13.84
CA ARG A 116 -12.43 16.90 -14.81
C ARG A 116 -13.73 16.40 -14.19
N TRP A 117 -13.65 15.45 -13.25
CA TRP A 117 -14.80 14.69 -12.78
C TRP A 117 -14.93 14.63 -11.24
N GLY A 118 -14.05 15.31 -10.50
CA GLY A 118 -14.09 15.31 -9.02
C GLY A 118 -13.74 13.95 -8.40
N TYR A 119 -13.06 13.06 -9.14
CA TYR A 119 -12.61 11.77 -8.62
C TYR A 119 -11.46 11.96 -7.62
N GLU A 120 -11.73 11.72 -6.34
CA GLU A 120 -10.76 11.89 -5.25
C GLU A 120 -10.59 10.59 -4.43
N PRO A 121 -9.99 9.54 -5.02
CA PRO A 121 -9.80 8.29 -4.30
C PRO A 121 -8.77 8.46 -3.18
N LYS A 122 -8.83 7.59 -2.18
CA LYS A 122 -7.71 7.44 -1.24
C LYS A 122 -6.60 6.63 -1.91
N VAL A 123 -5.35 7.03 -1.70
CA VAL A 123 -4.19 6.34 -2.29
C VAL A 123 -3.25 5.89 -1.18
N ILE A 124 -2.98 4.59 -1.12
CA ILE A 124 -2.07 3.95 -0.17
C ILE A 124 -0.80 3.55 -0.93
N GLY A 125 0.36 4.09 -0.53
CA GLY A 125 1.65 3.71 -1.09
C GLY A 125 2.42 2.75 -0.17
N ILE A 126 2.86 1.60 -0.67
CA ILE A 126 3.63 0.61 0.09
C ILE A 126 4.95 0.32 -0.61
N THR A 127 6.07 0.54 0.08
CA THR A 127 7.39 0.07 -0.33
C THR A 127 8.17 -0.49 0.86
N GLY A 128 9.37 -0.99 0.59
CA GLY A 128 10.27 -1.63 1.56
C GLY A 128 11.19 -2.61 0.85
N THR A 129 12.21 -3.11 1.55
CA THR A 129 12.97 -4.25 1.02
C THR A 129 12.11 -5.50 1.07
N ASN A 130 11.51 -5.78 2.23
CA ASN A 130 10.71 -6.97 2.53
C ASN A 130 9.27 -6.64 2.94
N GLY A 131 8.37 -7.61 2.81
CA GLY A 131 6.98 -7.52 3.29
C GLY A 131 5.99 -6.80 2.36
N LYS A 132 6.46 -6.11 1.31
CA LYS A 132 5.64 -5.32 0.38
C LYS A 132 4.37 -6.04 -0.08
N THR A 133 4.52 -7.17 -0.76
CA THR A 133 3.39 -7.95 -1.31
C THR A 133 2.39 -8.36 -0.23
N THR A 134 2.91 -8.85 0.90
CA THR A 134 2.06 -9.28 2.02
C THR A 134 1.24 -8.11 2.55
N VAL A 135 1.87 -6.95 2.78
CA VAL A 135 1.18 -5.77 3.29
C VAL A 135 0.22 -5.20 2.25
N THR A 136 0.60 -5.16 0.98
CA THR A 136 -0.26 -4.69 -0.12
C THR A 136 -1.51 -5.55 -0.24
N SER A 137 -1.37 -6.87 -0.40
CA SER A 137 -2.49 -7.80 -0.53
C SER A 137 -3.37 -7.83 0.72
N LEU A 138 -2.76 -7.83 1.91
CA LEU A 138 -3.51 -7.76 3.16
C LEU A 138 -4.27 -6.44 3.28
N THR A 139 -3.65 -5.29 2.99
CA THR A 139 -4.32 -3.99 3.03
C THR A 139 -5.50 -3.94 2.07
N GLY A 140 -5.34 -4.46 0.84
CA GLY A 140 -6.43 -4.58 -0.12
C GLY A 140 -7.62 -5.37 0.44
N LYS A 141 -7.36 -6.57 1.00
CA LYS A 141 -8.40 -7.40 1.63
C LYS A 141 -9.06 -6.72 2.84
N LEU A 142 -8.30 -5.98 3.65
CA LEU A 142 -8.85 -5.24 4.79
C LEU A 142 -9.77 -4.10 4.33
N VAL A 143 -9.39 -3.37 3.28
CA VAL A 143 -10.20 -2.30 2.69
C VAL A 143 -11.48 -2.85 2.06
N GLU A 144 -11.38 -3.96 1.31
CA GLU A 144 -12.55 -4.65 0.75
C GLU A 144 -13.50 -5.14 1.86
N ARG A 145 -12.96 -5.72 2.94
CA ARG A 145 -13.75 -6.18 4.10
C ARG A 145 -14.45 -5.04 4.83
N ALA A 146 -13.88 -3.84 4.76
CA ALA A 146 -14.48 -2.61 5.28
C ALA A 146 -15.62 -2.06 4.39
N GLY A 147 -15.93 -2.72 3.27
CA GLY A 147 -17.01 -2.37 2.36
C GLY A 147 -16.66 -1.29 1.34
N LYS A 148 -15.38 -0.97 1.16
CA LYS A 148 -14.92 0.00 0.16
C LYS A 148 -14.49 -0.69 -1.12
N SER A 149 -14.75 -0.07 -2.27
CA SER A 149 -14.17 -0.53 -3.53
C SER A 149 -12.67 -0.23 -3.55
N VAL A 150 -11.87 -1.22 -3.98
CA VAL A 150 -10.41 -1.14 -3.92
C VAL A 150 -9.77 -1.71 -5.18
N ALA A 151 -8.74 -1.04 -5.67
CA ALA A 151 -7.84 -1.59 -6.68
C ALA A 151 -6.44 -1.75 -6.11
N VAL A 152 -5.85 -2.93 -6.33
CA VAL A 152 -4.46 -3.25 -5.98
C VAL A 152 -3.64 -3.27 -7.27
N ALA A 153 -2.55 -2.52 -7.32
CA ALA A 153 -1.73 -2.41 -8.53
C ALA A 153 -0.26 -2.08 -8.23
N GLY A 154 0.59 -2.21 -9.24
CA GLY A 154 1.99 -1.78 -9.17
C GLY A 154 2.97 -2.90 -9.50
N ASN A 155 3.98 -3.07 -8.64
CA ASN A 155 5.16 -3.88 -8.93
C ASN A 155 4.91 -5.40 -9.16
N ILE A 156 3.89 -6.00 -8.54
CA ILE A 156 3.60 -7.45 -8.65
C ILE A 156 2.46 -7.76 -9.63
N GLY A 157 2.01 -6.75 -10.38
CA GLY A 157 0.97 -6.90 -11.37
C GLY A 157 -0.43 -6.96 -10.75
N PRO A 158 -1.47 -6.48 -11.45
CA PRO A 158 -1.40 -5.78 -12.74
C PRO A 158 -0.67 -4.42 -12.65
N THR A 159 -0.24 -3.91 -13.81
CA THR A 159 0.46 -2.61 -13.92
C THR A 159 -0.48 -1.47 -13.51
N LEU A 160 0.06 -0.32 -13.11
CA LEU A 160 -0.74 0.83 -12.67
C LEU A 160 -1.67 1.32 -13.78
N LEU A 161 -1.11 1.47 -14.99
CA LEU A 161 -1.84 2.05 -16.12
C LEU A 161 -2.82 1.07 -16.76
N ASP A 162 -2.48 -0.23 -16.88
CA ASP A 162 -3.44 -1.21 -17.40
C ASP A 162 -4.63 -1.36 -16.43
N THR A 163 -4.39 -1.34 -15.13
CA THR A 163 -5.46 -1.40 -14.11
C THR A 163 -6.38 -0.20 -14.24
N LEU A 164 -5.82 1.01 -14.31
CA LEU A 164 -6.61 2.23 -14.46
C LEU A 164 -7.36 2.28 -15.79
N ALA A 165 -6.73 1.90 -16.89
CA ALA A 165 -7.37 1.84 -18.20
C ALA A 165 -8.56 0.87 -18.20
N GLY A 166 -8.37 -0.34 -17.65
CA GLY A 166 -9.43 -1.35 -17.57
C GLY A 166 -10.63 -0.89 -16.74
N LEU A 167 -10.41 -0.14 -15.65
CA LEU A 167 -11.49 0.42 -14.83
C LEU A 167 -12.18 1.60 -15.52
N LEU A 168 -11.44 2.43 -16.25
CA LEU A 168 -12.01 3.51 -17.06
C LEU A 168 -12.86 3.00 -18.23
N ASP A 169 -12.50 1.86 -18.82
CA ASP A 169 -13.27 1.22 -19.89
C ASP A 169 -14.59 0.61 -19.38
N GLN A 170 -14.65 0.26 -18.09
CA GLN A 170 -15.86 -0.23 -17.43
C GLN A 170 -16.74 0.89 -16.86
N GLU A 171 -16.17 2.07 -16.62
CA GLU A 171 -16.91 3.21 -16.10
C GLU A 171 -17.94 3.70 -17.14
N PRO A 172 -19.22 3.83 -16.78
CA PRO A 172 -20.24 4.34 -17.69
C PRO A 172 -19.88 5.73 -18.23
N PRO A 173 -20.24 6.05 -19.49
CA PRO A 173 -20.04 7.38 -20.04
C PRO A 173 -20.69 8.43 -19.15
N ARG A 174 -19.92 9.46 -18.80
CA ARG A 174 -20.43 10.64 -18.11
C ARG A 174 -20.60 11.76 -19.11
N ASP A 175 -21.73 12.44 -19.04
CA ASP A 175 -21.88 13.73 -19.70
C ASP A 175 -20.77 14.66 -19.19
N GLU A 176 -20.14 15.42 -20.10
CA GLU A 176 -19.12 16.38 -19.70
C GLU A 176 -19.73 17.31 -18.65
N ALA A 177 -19.05 17.44 -17.49
CA ALA A 177 -19.52 18.29 -16.43
C ALA A 177 -19.80 19.67 -17.02
N VAL A 178 -21.07 20.09 -16.98
CA VAL A 178 -21.49 21.43 -17.37
C VAL A 178 -20.67 22.38 -16.51
N THR A 179 -19.75 23.10 -17.14
CA THR A 179 -19.08 24.24 -16.51
C THR A 179 -20.19 25.17 -16.03
N VAL A 180 -20.40 25.22 -14.71
CA VAL A 180 -21.32 26.18 -14.10
C VAL A 180 -20.73 27.56 -14.34
N GLY A 181 -21.16 28.18 -15.42
CA GLY A 181 -20.58 29.41 -15.94
C GLY A 181 -21.29 29.94 -17.18
N GLU A 182 -22.59 29.67 -17.35
CA GLU A 182 -23.44 30.45 -18.26
C GLU A 182 -24.72 30.82 -17.51
N THR A 183 -24.71 32.03 -16.96
CA THR A 183 -25.91 32.71 -16.47
C THR A 183 -26.89 32.86 -17.63
N PHE A 184 -28.09 32.29 -17.45
CA PHE A 184 -29.28 32.75 -18.15
C PHE A 184 -29.50 34.24 -17.80
N GLY A 185 -29.10 35.12 -18.70
CA GLY A 185 -29.43 36.54 -18.67
C GLY A 185 -30.46 36.83 -19.74
N GLU A 186 -31.73 36.82 -19.35
CA GLU A 186 -32.80 37.41 -20.15
C GLU A 186 -32.50 38.88 -20.47
N SER A 187 -32.85 39.25 -21.70
CA SER A 187 -32.75 40.57 -22.30
C SER A 187 -33.37 41.68 -21.45
N ILE A 188 -32.63 42.75 -21.19
CA ILE A 188 -33.19 44.09 -21.08
C ILE A 188 -32.25 45.09 -21.78
N ASP A 189 -32.83 45.76 -22.76
CA ASP A 189 -32.21 46.75 -23.64
C ASP A 189 -32.27 48.13 -22.97
N ALA A 190 -31.12 48.80 -22.80
CA ALA A 190 -31.03 50.24 -22.57
C ALA A 190 -29.60 50.72 -22.84
N GLY A 191 -29.41 51.43 -23.95
CA GLY A 191 -28.14 52.06 -24.29
C GLY A 191 -27.81 53.27 -23.40
N VAL A 192 -26.54 53.70 -23.45
CA VAL A 192 -26.09 55.09 -23.70
C VAL A 192 -24.55 55.16 -23.62
N ALA A 193 -23.98 55.66 -24.74
CA ALA A 193 -22.79 56.49 -24.93
C ALA A 193 -21.38 56.13 -24.40
N ALA A 194 -20.43 56.38 -25.30
CA ALA A 194 -18.98 56.21 -25.22
C ALA A 194 -18.25 57.29 -24.40
N ALA A 195 -17.07 56.92 -23.88
CA ALA A 195 -15.89 57.78 -23.80
C ALA A 195 -14.61 56.91 -23.71
N GLY A 196 -13.59 57.30 -24.48
CA GLY A 196 -12.29 56.64 -24.57
C GLY A 196 -11.27 57.13 -23.52
N PRO A 197 -9.96 57.06 -23.83
CA PRO A 197 -8.97 56.28 -23.06
C PRO A 197 -8.04 57.13 -22.15
N ASP A 198 -7.04 56.46 -21.58
CA ASP A 198 -5.91 56.90 -20.73
C ASP A 198 -6.13 56.91 -19.21
N GLU A 199 -5.44 56.02 -18.50
CA GLU A 199 -4.16 56.35 -17.85
C GLU A 199 -3.56 55.11 -17.16
N ALA A 200 -2.26 54.91 -17.35
CA ALA A 200 -1.46 53.89 -16.68
C ALA A 200 -0.71 54.51 -15.51
N VAL A 201 -0.80 53.95 -14.30
CA VAL A 201 0.18 54.13 -13.21
C VAL A 201 0.21 52.85 -12.33
N PRO A 202 1.38 52.42 -11.82
CA PRO A 202 1.65 51.06 -11.34
C PRO A 202 1.54 50.92 -9.81
N MET A 203 1.55 49.69 -9.30
CA MET A 203 2.29 49.20 -8.11
C MET A 203 1.58 48.06 -7.37
N ASP A 204 2.40 47.08 -6.97
CA ASP A 204 2.40 46.31 -5.72
C ASP A 204 1.10 45.68 -5.21
N LEU A 205 1.07 44.34 -5.29
CA LEU A 205 0.16 43.47 -4.55
C LEU A 205 0.98 42.65 -3.54
N ASP A 206 1.06 43.18 -2.33
CA ASP A 206 1.22 42.40 -1.11
C ASP A 206 -0.01 42.69 -0.23
N ALA A 207 -0.57 41.64 0.38
CA ALA A 207 -1.69 41.59 1.32
C ALA A 207 -3.14 41.60 0.76
N ALA A 208 -3.67 40.40 0.50
CA ALA A 208 -5.04 39.99 0.90
C ALA A 208 -5.28 38.48 0.63
N VAL A 209 -4.65 37.58 1.39
CA VAL A 209 -5.11 36.19 1.56
C VAL A 209 -4.91 35.79 3.02
N GLU A 210 -5.74 36.34 3.90
CA GLU A 210 -5.79 35.94 5.31
C GLU A 210 -7.25 35.86 5.75
N ALA A 211 -7.99 34.87 5.23
CA ALA A 211 -9.30 34.46 5.75
C ALA A 211 -9.76 33.10 5.16
N GLN A 212 -9.01 32.01 5.33
CA GLN A 212 -9.54 30.62 5.22
C GLN A 212 -8.50 29.58 5.65
N ALA A 213 -8.23 29.50 6.96
CA ALA A 213 -7.39 28.44 7.54
C ALA A 213 -7.84 28.01 8.95
N GLY A 214 -9.12 28.19 9.27
CA GLY A 214 -9.68 27.95 10.59
C GLY A 214 -11.00 27.19 10.56
N ALA A 215 -11.07 26.07 9.84
CA ALA A 215 -12.25 25.18 9.86
C ALA A 215 -11.94 23.78 9.29
N VAL A 216 -10.98 23.04 9.87
CA VAL A 216 -10.81 21.58 9.57
C VAL A 216 -10.40 20.77 10.83
N VAL A 217 -10.70 21.24 12.05
CA VAL A 217 -10.27 20.55 13.30
C VAL A 217 -11.44 20.29 14.25
N ALA A 218 -12.68 20.12 13.76
CA ALA A 218 -13.82 19.91 14.67
C ALA A 218 -14.80 18.79 14.29
N GLU A 219 -14.63 18.07 13.18
CA GLU A 219 -15.69 17.18 12.65
C GLU A 219 -15.34 15.69 12.59
N ILE A 220 -14.45 15.21 13.47
CA ILE A 220 -14.23 13.76 13.68
C ILE A 220 -14.53 13.31 15.14
N ALA A 221 -14.97 14.23 16.00
CA ALA A 221 -15.29 13.93 17.40
C ALA A 221 -16.78 14.16 17.72
N SER A 222 -17.68 13.36 17.13
CA SER A 222 -19.04 13.14 17.67
C SER A 222 -19.88 12.21 16.77
N ALA A 223 -19.60 10.92 16.83
CA ALA A 223 -20.60 9.91 16.45
C ALA A 223 -20.31 8.61 17.21
N ASN A 224 -20.78 8.54 18.45
CA ASN A 224 -21.08 7.30 19.16
C ASN A 224 -21.94 7.64 20.38
N VAL A 225 -23.26 7.56 20.20
CA VAL A 225 -24.20 7.48 21.32
C VAL A 225 -24.84 6.10 21.22
N PHE A 226 -24.54 5.23 22.17
CA PHE A 226 -25.39 4.08 22.47
C PHE A 226 -25.81 4.12 23.94
N VAL A 227 -27.09 3.86 24.11
CA VAL A 227 -27.89 3.96 25.32
C VAL A 227 -27.54 2.80 26.28
N GLU A 228 -27.13 3.13 27.50
CA GLU A 228 -27.10 2.19 28.63
C GLU A 228 -28.45 2.17 29.36
N THR A 229 -28.90 0.99 29.79
CA THR A 229 -29.66 0.84 31.04
C THR A 229 -29.28 -0.49 31.74
N PRO A 230 -29.40 -0.58 33.09
CA PRO A 230 -28.47 -1.35 33.92
C PRO A 230 -29.08 -2.47 34.79
N GLY A 231 -28.19 -3.31 35.36
CA GLY A 231 -28.38 -4.14 36.57
C GLY A 231 -28.89 -5.57 36.31
N ASP A 232 -28.43 -6.63 36.97
CA ASP A 232 -27.67 -6.77 38.22
C ASP A 232 -27.06 -8.19 38.32
N GLU A 233 -26.02 -8.36 39.13
CA GLU A 233 -25.24 -9.57 39.34
C GLU A 233 -25.97 -10.66 40.17
N THR A 234 -25.68 -11.95 39.93
CA THR A 234 -25.08 -12.90 40.91
C THR A 234 -25.18 -14.38 40.48
N ALA A 235 -24.00 -14.97 40.21
CA ALA A 235 -23.43 -16.17 40.85
C ALA A 235 -24.03 -17.61 40.71
N VAL A 236 -23.12 -18.54 40.35
CA VAL A 236 -22.91 -19.95 40.82
C VAL A 236 -23.57 -21.16 40.07
N SER A 237 -22.68 -21.99 39.48
CA SER A 237 -22.60 -23.48 39.49
C SER A 237 -23.66 -24.43 38.86
N ALA A 238 -23.13 -25.29 37.98
CA ALA A 238 -23.34 -26.75 37.80
C ALA A 238 -24.69 -27.37 37.34
N ALA A 239 -24.55 -28.16 36.27
CA ALA A 239 -25.03 -29.53 36.04
C ALA A 239 -26.54 -29.89 35.99
N ALA A 240 -26.87 -30.54 34.86
CA ALA A 240 -27.76 -31.70 34.69
C ALA A 240 -29.31 -31.56 34.78
N ALA A 241 -29.93 -31.75 33.61
CA ALA A 241 -31.01 -32.70 33.27
C ALA A 241 -32.44 -32.57 33.85
N ILE A 242 -33.39 -33.08 33.03
CA ILE A 242 -34.78 -33.56 33.29
C ILE A 242 -35.87 -32.48 33.11
N GLU A 243 -36.66 -32.56 32.01
CA GLU A 243 -38.09 -33.00 31.90
C GLU A 243 -39.06 -32.12 32.72
N ASP A 244 -40.31 -31.85 32.40
CA ASP A 244 -41.27 -32.03 31.30
C ASP A 244 -42.54 -31.31 31.85
N GLN A 245 -43.52 -31.01 30.99
CA GLN A 245 -44.93 -30.70 31.35
C GLN A 245 -45.21 -29.31 31.97
N GLN A 246 -46.33 -28.62 31.70
CA GLN A 246 -47.50 -28.79 30.86
C GLN A 246 -48.29 -27.46 30.98
N HIS A 247 -49.13 -27.16 29.97
CA HIS A 247 -50.46 -26.53 30.04
C HIS A 247 -50.72 -25.31 30.97
N ALA A 248 -51.42 -24.25 30.60
CA ALA A 248 -52.44 -24.04 29.58
C ALA A 248 -52.65 -22.54 29.37
N THR A 249 -53.08 -22.15 28.17
CA THR A 249 -53.80 -20.90 27.89
C THR A 249 -55.27 -21.09 28.34
N PRO A 250 -56.10 -20.03 28.54
CA PRO A 250 -56.64 -19.29 27.39
C PRO A 250 -57.05 -17.81 27.60
N ALA A 251 -57.05 -17.12 26.45
CA ALA A 251 -58.10 -16.23 25.94
C ALA A 251 -58.36 -14.80 26.50
N GLU A 252 -58.37 -13.87 25.53
CA GLU A 252 -59.34 -12.76 25.32
C GLU A 252 -59.39 -11.61 26.35
N SER A 253 -59.63 -10.33 26.02
CA SER A 253 -59.81 -9.55 24.80
C SER A 253 -59.97 -8.07 25.25
N ILE A 254 -59.44 -7.13 24.46
CA ILE A 254 -60.01 -5.80 24.11
C ILE A 254 -60.54 -4.88 25.24
N GLY A 255 -60.01 -3.65 25.31
CA GLY A 255 -60.71 -2.55 25.97
C GLY A 255 -59.89 -1.27 26.10
N ALA A 256 -60.09 -0.33 25.18
CA ALA A 256 -59.59 1.04 25.23
C ALA A 256 -60.15 1.83 26.44
N THR A 257 -59.40 2.82 26.95
CA THR A 257 -59.80 4.24 26.97
C THR A 257 -58.75 5.08 27.71
N GLU A 258 -58.12 5.98 26.97
CA GLU A 258 -57.59 7.24 27.47
C GLU A 258 -58.74 8.24 27.61
N SER A 259 -58.77 9.01 28.70
CA SER A 259 -58.96 10.48 28.68
C SER A 259 -59.09 11.02 30.11
N SER A 260 -58.24 11.97 30.49
CA SER A 260 -58.67 13.16 31.22
C SER A 260 -57.56 14.20 31.18
N GLY A 261 -57.77 15.25 30.38
CA GLY A 261 -56.94 16.43 30.38
C GLY A 261 -57.48 17.55 31.28
N LEU A 262 -56.71 18.63 31.22
CA LEU A 262 -57.08 20.05 31.37
C LEU A 262 -56.97 20.71 32.75
N LYS A 263 -56.22 21.83 32.71
CA LYS A 263 -56.33 23.13 33.39
C LYS A 263 -54.96 23.50 33.98
N GLU A 264 -54.33 24.63 33.66
CA GLU A 264 -54.91 25.97 33.65
C GLU A 264 -54.04 26.96 32.83
N ALA A 265 -54.70 27.86 32.12
CA ALA A 265 -54.14 29.08 31.55
C ALA A 265 -55.17 30.22 31.69
N ALA A 266 -54.63 31.44 31.77
CA ALA A 266 -55.26 32.76 31.57
C ALA A 266 -55.77 33.56 32.78
N GLU A 267 -55.06 34.67 33.08
CA GLU A 267 -55.50 36.08 33.07
C GLU A 267 -54.35 36.95 33.65
N ALA A 268 -53.98 38.17 33.23
CA ALA A 268 -54.34 39.09 32.14
C ALA A 268 -53.28 40.24 32.10
N ALA A 269 -53.08 40.85 30.92
CA ALA A 269 -52.75 42.27 30.57
C ALA A 269 -51.86 43.13 31.51
N GLU A 270 -50.88 43.95 31.11
CA GLU A 270 -50.70 44.83 29.95
C GLU A 270 -49.30 45.50 30.10
N ALA A 271 -48.44 45.51 29.08
CA ALA A 271 -47.39 46.53 28.90
C ALA A 271 -46.80 46.44 27.48
N SER A 272 -46.67 47.60 26.86
CA SER A 272 -46.37 47.95 25.46
C SER A 272 -45.05 47.47 24.85
N GLU A 273 -45.17 47.03 23.59
CA GLU A 273 -44.38 47.38 22.38
C GLU A 273 -42.88 47.72 22.51
N SER A 274 -42.02 46.80 22.06
CA SER A 274 -40.99 47.06 21.03
C SER A 274 -40.32 45.74 20.61
N GLU A 275 -40.82 45.07 19.57
CA GLU A 275 -40.11 43.97 18.91
C GLU A 275 -39.72 44.42 17.49
N GLU A 276 -38.42 44.59 17.27
CA GLU A 276 -37.85 44.69 15.93
C GLU A 276 -38.08 43.36 15.20
N PRO A 277 -38.40 43.35 13.89
CA PRO A 277 -38.55 42.12 13.15
C PRO A 277 -37.18 41.42 13.03
N VAL A 278 -37.05 40.25 13.65
CA VAL A 278 -35.89 39.37 13.42
C VAL A 278 -36.01 38.81 12.01
N ASP A 279 -35.13 39.27 11.13
CA ASP A 279 -35.02 38.78 9.76
C ASP A 279 -34.49 37.33 9.78
N LEU A 280 -35.36 36.37 9.49
CA LEU A 280 -35.08 34.93 9.42
C LEU A 280 -34.29 34.52 8.16
N ALA A 281 -33.54 35.45 7.55
CA ALA A 281 -32.84 35.28 6.28
C ALA A 281 -31.33 34.97 6.40
N GLU A 282 -30.83 34.50 7.55
CA GLU A 282 -29.57 33.75 7.57
C GLU A 282 -29.85 32.30 7.17
N LEU A 283 -30.10 32.12 5.86
CA LEU A 283 -30.07 30.82 5.21
C LEU A 283 -28.71 30.19 5.47
N LEU A 284 -28.69 29.06 6.19
CA LEU A 284 -27.55 28.16 6.22
C LEU A 284 -27.08 27.94 4.78
N PRO A 285 -25.76 28.03 4.50
CA PRO A 285 -25.27 27.79 3.15
C PRO A 285 -25.78 26.41 2.69
N PRO A 286 -26.28 26.29 1.44
CA PRO A 286 -26.80 25.04 0.95
C PRO A 286 -25.74 23.94 1.15
N PRO A 287 -26.14 22.71 1.52
CA PRO A 287 -25.20 21.63 1.74
C PRO A 287 -24.34 21.47 0.47
N PRO A 288 -23.02 21.24 0.62
CA PRO A 288 -22.15 21.05 -0.53
C PRO A 288 -22.72 19.95 -1.42
N PRO A 289 -22.60 20.09 -2.76
CA PRO A 289 -23.10 19.08 -3.68
C PRO A 289 -22.53 17.70 -3.31
N PRO A 290 -23.32 16.62 -3.39
CA PRO A 290 -22.84 15.28 -3.08
C PRO A 290 -21.64 14.94 -3.95
N LYS A 291 -20.65 14.25 -3.37
CA LYS A 291 -19.48 13.80 -4.12
C LYS A 291 -19.91 12.93 -5.30
N PRO A 292 -19.24 13.04 -6.46
CA PRO A 292 -19.52 12.17 -7.60
C PRO A 292 -19.30 10.72 -7.20
N VAL A 293 -20.30 9.88 -7.44
CA VAL A 293 -20.23 8.42 -7.23
C VAL A 293 -19.68 7.81 -8.50
N PHE A 294 -18.71 6.90 -8.42
CA PHE A 294 -18.17 6.14 -9.54
C PHE A 294 -18.52 4.66 -9.41
N GLU A 295 -18.90 4.01 -10.51
CA GLU A 295 -19.38 2.62 -10.49
C GLU A 295 -18.22 1.62 -10.55
N SER A 296 -17.24 1.88 -11.42
CA SER A 296 -16.08 1.03 -11.65
C SER A 296 -14.81 1.60 -11.01
N LEU A 297 -14.64 2.92 -10.96
CA LEU A 297 -13.47 3.51 -10.32
C LEU A 297 -13.48 3.32 -8.79
N PRO A 298 -12.37 2.83 -8.19
CA PRO A 298 -12.33 2.45 -6.78
C PRO A 298 -12.26 3.65 -5.84
N GLU A 299 -12.80 3.50 -4.64
CA GLU A 299 -12.64 4.48 -3.56
C GLU A 299 -11.20 4.51 -3.01
N VAL A 300 -10.48 3.38 -3.12
CA VAL A 300 -9.12 3.23 -2.58
C VAL A 300 -8.19 2.55 -3.59
N TRP A 301 -7.00 3.12 -3.77
CA TRP A 301 -5.88 2.48 -4.46
C TRP A 301 -4.87 1.97 -3.43
N VAL A 302 -4.44 0.72 -3.56
CA VAL A 302 -3.34 0.14 -2.77
C VAL A 302 -2.20 -0.21 -3.72
N LEU A 303 -1.12 0.57 -3.63
CA LEU A 303 -0.04 0.55 -4.61
C LEU A 303 1.22 -0.08 -4.00
N GLU A 304 1.67 -1.19 -4.58
CA GLU A 304 3.01 -1.71 -4.32
C GLU A 304 4.03 -1.03 -5.23
N LEU A 305 5.00 -0.32 -4.65
CA LEU A 305 5.99 0.44 -5.40
C LEU A 305 7.42 -0.04 -5.10
N SER A 306 8.19 -0.31 -6.15
CA SER A 306 9.63 -0.58 -6.06
C SER A 306 10.45 0.71 -5.90
N SER A 307 11.72 0.59 -5.48
CA SER A 307 12.63 1.74 -5.46
C SER A 307 12.90 2.30 -6.86
N PHE A 308 12.84 1.46 -7.91
CA PHE A 308 13.02 1.89 -9.30
C PHE A 308 11.86 2.73 -9.82
N GLN A 309 10.63 2.39 -9.44
CA GLN A 309 9.44 3.18 -9.79
C GLN A 309 9.41 4.52 -9.05
N LEU A 310 9.93 4.57 -7.81
CA LEU A 310 9.99 5.79 -7.01
C LEU A 310 11.15 6.71 -7.39
N ASP A 311 12.15 6.19 -8.11
CA ASP A 311 13.32 6.99 -8.49
C ASP A 311 12.96 8.11 -9.48
N GLY A 312 13.35 9.33 -9.12
CA GLY A 312 13.10 10.53 -9.92
C GLY A 312 11.66 11.04 -9.91
N ILE A 313 10.77 10.47 -9.09
CA ILE A 313 9.37 10.89 -9.00
C ILE A 313 9.21 12.12 -8.10
N SER A 314 8.34 13.04 -8.53
CA SER A 314 8.02 14.28 -7.81
C SER A 314 6.53 14.60 -7.74
N ASN A 315 5.68 13.96 -8.56
CA ASN A 315 4.25 14.28 -8.67
C ASN A 315 3.31 13.24 -8.01
N PHE A 316 3.84 12.32 -7.20
CA PHE A 316 3.06 11.29 -6.54
C PHE A 316 2.67 11.70 -5.12
N GLU A 317 1.37 11.80 -4.87
CA GLU A 317 0.79 12.32 -3.62
C GLU A 317 -0.19 11.32 -2.99
N PRO A 318 0.29 10.35 -2.18
CA PRO A 318 -0.60 9.39 -1.53
C PRO A 318 -1.32 10.03 -0.34
N THR A 319 -2.46 9.45 0.05
CA THR A 319 -3.12 9.77 1.31
C THR A 319 -2.26 9.33 2.50
N ILE A 320 -1.73 8.11 2.42
CA ILE A 320 -0.80 7.55 3.41
C ILE A 320 0.20 6.65 2.68
N ALA A 321 1.44 6.62 3.15
CA ALA A 321 2.44 5.70 2.62
C ALA A 321 3.39 5.16 3.69
N THR A 322 4.01 4.02 3.40
CA THR A 322 4.99 3.37 4.27
C THR A 322 6.22 2.90 3.51
N VAL A 323 7.38 3.06 4.14
CA VAL A 323 8.57 2.24 3.89
C VAL A 323 8.62 1.20 5.02
N LEU A 324 8.36 -0.07 4.70
CA LEU A 324 8.24 -1.13 5.71
C LEU A 324 9.55 -1.44 6.44
N ASN A 325 10.66 -1.40 5.72
CA ASN A 325 12.02 -1.68 6.19
C ASN A 325 13.02 -1.37 5.06
N ILE A 326 14.28 -1.16 5.44
CA ILE A 326 15.41 -0.93 4.55
C ILE A 326 16.56 -1.84 4.96
N THR A 327 16.77 -2.89 4.16
CA THR A 327 17.98 -3.73 4.20
C THR A 327 18.66 -3.73 2.83
N GLN A 328 19.92 -4.18 2.76
CA GLN A 328 20.69 -4.23 1.52
C GLN A 328 19.94 -5.03 0.44
N ASP A 329 19.74 -4.40 -0.71
CA ASP A 329 19.14 -4.96 -1.91
C ASP A 329 19.42 -3.98 -3.07
N HIS A 330 19.52 -4.50 -4.29
CA HIS A 330 19.71 -3.69 -5.51
C HIS A 330 20.88 -2.67 -5.46
N LEU A 331 21.98 -2.99 -4.77
CA LEU A 331 23.15 -2.09 -4.66
C LEU A 331 23.95 -1.98 -5.96
N ASP A 332 23.80 -2.96 -6.86
CA ASP A 332 24.26 -2.90 -8.25
C ASP A 332 23.64 -1.75 -9.04
N TRP A 333 22.44 -1.31 -8.66
CA TRP A 333 21.71 -0.22 -9.31
C TRP A 333 21.81 1.09 -8.52
N HIS A 334 21.61 1.03 -7.19
CA HIS A 334 21.57 2.23 -6.33
C HIS A 334 22.95 2.67 -5.83
N GLU A 335 23.98 1.86 -6.05
CA GLU A 335 25.37 2.02 -5.60
C GLU A 335 25.57 1.98 -4.08
N THR A 336 24.69 2.61 -3.31
CA THR A 336 24.79 2.74 -1.85
C THR A 336 23.43 2.56 -1.16
N LEU A 337 23.47 2.06 0.08
CA LEU A 337 22.26 1.90 0.90
C LEU A 337 21.52 3.23 1.19
N PRO A 338 22.20 4.37 1.47
CA PRO A 338 21.54 5.66 1.60
C PRO A 338 20.81 6.12 0.34
N ALA A 339 21.37 5.88 -0.86
CA ALA A 339 20.70 6.21 -2.11
C ALA A 339 19.43 5.35 -2.30
N TYR A 340 19.51 4.05 -2.02
CA TYR A 340 18.35 3.15 -2.01
C TYR A 340 17.26 3.59 -1.02
N ALA A 341 17.65 3.98 0.19
CA ALA A 341 16.75 4.50 1.21
C ALA A 341 16.08 5.81 0.77
N ALA A 342 16.84 6.73 0.18
CA ALA A 342 16.34 8.00 -0.34
C ALA A 342 15.37 7.80 -1.51
N ALA A 343 15.63 6.84 -2.40
CA ALA A 343 14.70 6.48 -3.47
C ALA A 343 13.35 6.01 -2.92
N LYS A 344 13.34 5.15 -1.90
CA LYS A 344 12.10 4.71 -1.25
C LYS A 344 11.36 5.82 -0.50
N ALA A 345 12.09 6.75 0.13
CA ALA A 345 11.48 7.84 0.88
C ALA A 345 10.60 8.76 0.02
N ARG A 346 10.81 8.78 -1.31
CA ARG A 346 9.93 9.54 -2.24
C ARG A 346 8.48 9.07 -2.22
N ILE A 347 8.20 7.86 -1.71
CA ILE A 347 6.83 7.35 -1.60
C ILE A 347 5.93 8.24 -0.75
N TYR A 348 6.47 8.99 0.22
CA TYR A 348 5.61 9.68 1.19
C TYR A 348 4.87 10.90 0.63
N GLY A 349 5.33 11.50 -0.48
CA GLY A 349 4.78 12.76 -1.00
C GLY A 349 4.53 13.77 0.12
N ASN A 350 3.30 14.28 0.20
CA ASN A 350 2.77 15.13 1.27
C ASN A 350 1.78 14.43 2.23
N GLY A 351 1.49 13.14 2.01
CA GLY A 351 0.57 12.35 2.84
C GLY A 351 1.06 11.97 4.24
N VAL A 352 0.23 11.21 4.97
CA VAL A 352 0.62 10.65 6.28
C VAL A 352 1.77 9.66 6.09
N MET A 353 2.78 9.72 6.96
CA MET A 353 3.87 8.75 6.99
C MET A 353 3.55 7.62 7.98
N LEU A 354 3.59 6.37 7.54
CA LEU A 354 3.61 5.20 8.42
C LEU A 354 5.04 4.65 8.50
N LEU A 355 5.68 4.82 9.66
CA LEU A 355 7.09 4.48 9.87
C LEU A 355 7.25 3.21 10.71
N ASN A 356 8.23 2.38 10.37
CA ASN A 356 8.61 1.23 11.18
C ASN A 356 9.59 1.66 12.28
N ARG A 357 9.18 1.55 13.55
CA ARG A 357 10.03 1.89 14.72
C ARG A 357 11.22 0.97 14.90
N ASP A 358 11.14 -0.27 14.40
CA ASP A 358 12.23 -1.24 14.50
C ASP A 358 13.37 -0.96 13.50
N ASP A 359 13.17 -0.04 12.56
CA ASP A 359 14.13 0.27 11.50
C ASP A 359 14.61 1.74 11.59
N ALA A 360 15.86 1.91 12.01
CA ALA A 360 16.47 3.23 12.19
C ALA A 360 16.59 4.03 10.88
N LEU A 361 16.78 3.37 9.73
CA LEU A 361 16.85 4.06 8.44
C LEU A 361 15.47 4.56 8.01
N VAL A 362 14.41 3.81 8.31
CA VAL A 362 13.03 4.27 8.09
C VAL A 362 12.69 5.43 9.02
N MET A 363 13.00 5.32 10.32
CA MET A 363 12.74 6.41 11.27
C MET A 363 13.52 7.69 10.94
N ALA A 364 14.72 7.58 10.37
CA ALA A 364 15.50 8.72 9.91
C ALA A 364 14.88 9.46 8.69
N GLN A 365 13.88 8.89 8.02
CA GLN A 365 13.17 9.54 6.92
C GLN A 365 12.16 10.60 7.40
N LEU A 366 11.82 10.63 8.70
CA LEU A 366 10.95 11.66 9.26
C LEU A 366 11.65 13.03 9.18
N PRO A 367 11.07 14.03 8.47
CA PRO A 367 11.67 15.34 8.40
C PRO A 367 11.74 16.01 9.79
N PRO A 368 12.81 16.77 10.09
CA PRO A 368 12.87 17.54 11.33
C PRO A 368 11.73 18.56 11.38
N VAL A 369 11.24 18.85 12.58
CA VAL A 369 10.22 19.90 12.78
C VAL A 369 10.80 21.24 12.32
N PRO A 370 10.11 21.99 11.44
CA PRO A 370 10.61 23.28 10.97
C PRO A 370 10.85 24.26 12.12
N PRO A 371 11.88 25.12 12.01
CA PRO A 371 12.12 26.13 13.03
C PRO A 371 10.91 27.08 13.15
N PRO A 372 10.65 27.62 14.35
CA PRO A 372 9.53 28.53 14.55
C PRO A 372 9.69 29.80 13.70
N VAL A 373 8.60 30.25 13.06
CA VAL A 373 8.56 31.52 12.31
C VAL A 373 7.83 32.55 13.15
N ARG A 374 8.47 33.71 13.38
CA ARG A 374 7.94 34.79 14.24
C ARG A 374 7.53 34.30 15.64
N GLY A 375 8.27 33.34 16.19
CA GLY A 375 8.01 32.76 17.52
C GLY A 375 6.85 31.74 17.57
N LYS A 376 6.14 31.49 16.46
CA LYS A 376 5.10 30.45 16.37
C LYS A 376 5.74 29.13 15.95
N LYS A 377 5.52 28.07 16.74
CA LYS A 377 5.91 26.70 16.37
C LYS A 377 5.21 26.31 15.07
N GLN A 378 5.95 25.70 14.16
CA GLN A 378 5.36 25.07 12.99
C GLN A 378 4.98 23.62 13.29
N PRO A 379 3.86 23.11 12.77
CA PRO A 379 3.53 21.70 12.88
C PRO A 379 4.58 20.88 12.13
N GLY A 380 5.01 19.77 12.74
CA GLY A 380 5.82 18.76 12.06
C GLY A 380 5.00 17.96 11.06
N ARG A 381 5.68 17.11 10.30
CA ARG A 381 5.03 16.15 9.40
C ARG A 381 4.14 15.20 10.21
N VAL A 382 2.93 14.92 9.71
CA VAL A 382 2.01 13.96 10.35
C VAL A 382 2.50 12.53 10.09
N TYR A 383 2.63 11.75 11.15
CA TYR A 383 3.07 10.37 11.07
C TYR A 383 2.48 9.49 12.17
N VAL A 384 2.32 8.21 11.83
CA VAL A 384 2.00 7.10 12.72
C VAL A 384 3.14 6.09 12.66
N THR A 385 3.25 5.22 13.64
CA THR A 385 4.30 4.20 13.63
C THR A 385 3.78 2.81 13.95
N PHE A 386 4.48 1.79 13.45
CA PHE A 386 4.29 0.40 13.82
C PHE A 386 5.62 -0.21 14.23
N GLY A 387 5.60 -1.28 15.01
CA GLY A 387 6.82 -1.96 15.44
C GLY A 387 6.51 -3.24 16.18
N ALA A 388 7.56 -4.01 16.48
CA ALA A 388 7.44 -5.23 17.25
C ALA A 388 7.49 -4.97 18.76
N ASP A 389 7.77 -3.73 19.18
CA ASP A 389 7.70 -3.27 20.56
C ASP A 389 6.31 -2.68 20.90
N ALA A 390 6.09 -2.35 22.17
CA ALA A 390 4.87 -1.71 22.60
C ALA A 390 4.77 -0.27 22.01
N PRO A 391 3.56 0.21 21.69
CA PRO A 391 3.33 1.59 21.23
C PRO A 391 3.94 2.63 22.19
N GLN A 392 4.54 3.68 21.63
CA GLN A 392 5.20 4.73 22.42
C GLN A 392 4.45 6.07 22.38
N ARG A 393 3.52 6.24 21.43
CA ARG A 393 2.75 7.47 21.20
C ARG A 393 1.30 7.16 20.79
N PRO A 394 0.37 8.11 20.94
CA PRO A 394 -0.97 7.94 20.40
C PRO A 394 -0.94 7.73 18.88
N GLY A 395 -1.77 6.81 18.40
CA GLY A 395 -1.80 6.40 17.00
C GLY A 395 -0.80 5.30 16.62
N ASP A 396 0.15 4.97 17.52
CA ASP A 396 1.11 3.89 17.28
C ASP A 396 0.46 2.51 17.38
N TYR A 397 0.99 1.59 16.58
CA TYR A 397 0.66 0.17 16.57
C TYR A 397 1.86 -0.63 17.07
N GLY A 398 1.64 -1.73 17.78
CA GLY A 398 2.73 -2.49 18.38
C GLY A 398 2.34 -3.89 18.84
N ILE A 399 3.28 -4.55 19.51
CA ILE A 399 3.06 -5.84 20.16
C ILE A 399 3.32 -5.70 21.66
N GLU A 400 2.36 -6.11 22.48
CA GLU A 400 2.49 -6.15 23.94
C GLU A 400 2.38 -7.59 24.43
N THR A 401 3.28 -8.02 25.32
CA THR A 401 3.14 -9.31 26.00
C THR A 401 2.39 -9.12 27.30
N ALA A 402 1.21 -9.74 27.40
CA ALA A 402 0.38 -9.74 28.60
C ALA A 402 0.03 -11.17 29.01
N ASN A 403 0.30 -11.54 30.27
CA ASN A 403 0.04 -12.88 30.81
C ASN A 403 0.64 -14.02 29.98
N GLY A 404 1.85 -13.82 29.43
CA GLY A 404 2.54 -14.83 28.61
C GLY A 404 2.05 -14.95 27.17
N MET A 405 1.09 -14.13 26.74
CA MET A 405 0.57 -14.10 25.38
C MET A 405 0.94 -12.78 24.69
N ALA A 406 1.33 -12.84 23.42
CA ALA A 406 1.61 -11.65 22.62
C ALA A 406 0.32 -11.11 21.99
N TRP A 407 0.09 -9.80 22.09
CA TRP A 407 -1.08 -9.12 21.57
C TRP A 407 -0.71 -8.08 20.54
N LEU A 408 -1.46 -8.01 19.44
CA LEU A 408 -1.50 -6.84 18.58
C LEU A 408 -2.21 -5.72 19.33
N VAL A 409 -1.60 -4.55 19.41
CA VAL A 409 -2.13 -3.41 20.16
C VAL A 409 -2.06 -2.11 19.37
N ARG A 410 -2.92 -1.16 19.73
CA ARG A 410 -2.88 0.24 19.28
C ARG A 410 -2.96 1.17 20.49
N ALA A 411 -2.19 2.24 20.49
CA ALA A 411 -2.32 3.29 21.49
C ALA A 411 -3.22 4.44 21.04
N SER A 412 -4.02 4.96 21.95
CA SER A 412 -4.71 6.26 21.85
C SER A 412 -4.39 7.12 23.07
N GLU A 413 -4.81 8.38 23.06
CA GLU A 413 -4.77 9.20 24.27
C GLU A 413 -5.85 8.71 25.24
N ALA A 414 -5.53 8.64 26.54
CA ALA A 414 -6.45 8.13 27.55
C ALA A 414 -7.64 9.07 27.83
N ASP A 415 -7.47 10.39 27.61
CA ASP A 415 -8.54 11.38 27.72
C ASP A 415 -8.29 12.56 26.76
N GLU A 416 -9.09 12.66 25.68
CA GLU A 416 -9.00 13.73 24.68
C GLU A 416 -9.54 15.09 25.20
N THR A 417 -10.24 15.11 26.35
CA THR A 417 -10.94 16.30 26.87
C THR A 417 -10.12 17.14 27.86
N ILE A 418 -9.01 16.61 28.38
CA ILE A 418 -8.17 17.30 29.35
C ILE A 418 -7.21 18.28 28.63
N LYS A 419 -7.44 19.59 28.82
CA LYS A 419 -6.50 20.64 28.39
C LYS A 419 -5.20 20.54 29.20
N ARG A 420 -4.13 20.07 28.56
CA ARG A 420 -2.81 19.82 29.15
C ARG A 420 -2.09 21.09 29.58
N ARG A 421 -1.31 21.00 30.66
CA ARG A 421 -0.26 21.99 30.97
C ARG A 421 1.03 21.63 30.19
N ARG A 422 1.84 22.65 29.93
CA ARG A 422 3.10 22.49 29.17
C ARG A 422 4.08 21.63 29.98
N GLY A 423 4.26 20.36 29.58
CA GLY A 423 5.24 19.43 30.16
C GLY A 423 4.68 18.18 30.83
N GLU A 424 3.36 17.94 30.82
CA GLU A 424 2.77 16.69 31.28
C GLU A 424 2.97 15.55 30.26
N GLU A 425 3.33 14.35 30.75
CA GLU A 425 3.44 13.13 29.94
C GLU A 425 2.05 12.69 29.45
N ILE A 426 2.00 12.15 28.22
CA ILE A 426 0.76 11.66 27.64
C ILE A 426 0.49 10.27 28.23
N GLU A 427 -0.59 10.13 28.99
CA GLU A 427 -1.07 8.82 29.41
C GLU A 427 -1.65 8.08 28.20
N LEU A 428 -1.06 6.93 27.87
CA LEU A 428 -1.45 6.11 26.73
C LEU A 428 -2.49 5.09 27.16
N TYR A 429 -3.63 5.10 26.48
CA TYR A 429 -4.56 3.98 26.52
C TYR A 429 -4.17 2.95 25.45
N VAL A 430 -3.75 1.76 25.89
CA VAL A 430 -3.37 0.67 24.98
C VAL A 430 -4.56 -0.26 24.78
N GLN A 431 -5.14 -0.22 23.58
CA GLN A 431 -6.21 -1.11 23.16
C GLN A 431 -5.63 -2.42 22.64
N ARG A 432 -5.96 -3.54 23.30
CA ARG A 432 -5.64 -4.89 22.81
C ARG A 432 -6.62 -5.28 21.70
N LEU A 433 -6.09 -5.59 20.52
CA LEU A 433 -6.86 -5.87 19.32
C LEU A 433 -7.13 -7.37 19.16
N MET A 434 -6.06 -8.17 19.12
CA MET A 434 -6.16 -9.64 19.07
C MET A 434 -4.83 -10.29 19.46
N PRO A 435 -4.84 -11.56 19.91
CA PRO A 435 -3.62 -12.34 20.10
C PRO A 435 -2.85 -12.51 18.78
N VAL A 436 -1.51 -12.49 18.84
CA VAL A 436 -0.65 -12.74 17.67
C VAL A 436 -0.89 -14.15 17.12
N GLU A 437 -1.11 -15.13 18.00
CA GLU A 437 -1.34 -16.54 17.65
C GLU A 437 -2.66 -16.78 16.90
N ALA A 438 -3.58 -15.81 16.95
CA ALA A 438 -4.82 -15.85 16.18
C ALA A 438 -4.60 -15.53 14.70
N LEU A 439 -3.45 -14.96 14.31
CA LEU A 439 -3.06 -14.82 12.91
C LEU A 439 -2.74 -16.20 12.31
N ARG A 440 -3.23 -16.44 11.09
CA ARG A 440 -2.83 -17.62 10.30
C ARG A 440 -1.42 -17.47 9.74
N ILE A 441 -1.04 -16.26 9.33
CA ILE A 441 0.35 -15.94 8.98
C ILE A 441 1.23 -15.96 10.24
N ARG A 442 2.25 -16.82 10.26
CA ARG A 442 3.10 -17.05 11.44
C ARG A 442 4.32 -16.15 11.47
N GLY A 443 4.85 -15.92 12.67
CA GLY A 443 6.11 -15.20 12.89
C GLY A 443 5.94 -13.71 13.19
N ARG A 444 6.90 -13.17 13.94
CA ARG A 444 6.87 -11.78 14.45
C ARG A 444 6.86 -10.74 13.33
N HIS A 445 7.55 -10.99 12.22
CA HIS A 445 7.54 -10.09 11.05
C HIS A 445 6.18 -10.04 10.35
N ASN A 446 5.41 -11.14 10.38
CA ASN A 446 4.06 -11.17 9.84
C ASN A 446 3.08 -10.44 10.77
N ALA A 447 3.29 -10.51 12.09
CA ALA A 447 2.57 -9.67 13.04
C ALA A 447 2.83 -8.17 12.81
N THR A 448 4.07 -7.75 12.54
CA THR A 448 4.37 -6.34 12.21
C THR A 448 3.82 -5.94 10.84
N ASN A 449 3.85 -6.81 9.83
CA ASN A 449 3.17 -6.58 8.54
C ASN A 449 1.65 -6.41 8.72
N ALA A 450 1.04 -7.21 9.60
CA ALA A 450 -0.37 -7.11 9.96
C ALA A 450 -0.70 -5.75 10.62
N LEU A 451 0.14 -5.28 11.55
CA LEU A 451 0.01 -3.95 12.16
C LEU A 451 0.16 -2.84 11.12
N ALA A 452 1.11 -2.96 10.19
CA ALA A 452 1.28 -1.99 9.12
C ALA A 452 0.04 -1.91 8.22
N ALA A 453 -0.46 -3.05 7.74
CA ALA A 453 -1.66 -3.11 6.90
C ALA A 453 -2.90 -2.52 7.61
N LEU A 454 -3.06 -2.81 8.90
CA LEU A 454 -4.14 -2.27 9.71
C LEU A 454 -4.03 -0.74 9.85
N ALA A 455 -2.84 -0.23 10.14
CA ALA A 455 -2.59 1.20 10.24
C ALA A 455 -2.87 1.93 8.91
N LEU A 456 -2.48 1.37 7.77
CA LEU A 456 -2.76 1.92 6.45
C LEU A 456 -4.27 1.99 6.19
N ALA A 457 -5.00 0.90 6.42
CA ALA A 457 -6.43 0.82 6.18
C ALA A 457 -7.25 1.75 7.10
N VAL A 458 -6.89 1.84 8.40
CA VAL A 458 -7.53 2.79 9.34
C VAL A 458 -7.33 4.23 8.88
N ASN A 459 -6.15 4.61 8.40
CA ASN A 459 -5.86 5.99 7.99
C ASN A 459 -6.53 6.41 6.67
N VAL A 460 -7.09 5.47 5.89
CA VAL A 460 -8.00 5.79 4.78
C VAL A 460 -9.48 5.70 5.18
N GLY A 461 -9.76 5.64 6.48
CA GLY A 461 -11.11 5.69 7.04
C GLY A 461 -11.85 4.35 7.00
N CYS A 462 -11.14 3.22 7.11
CA CYS A 462 -11.78 1.91 7.29
C CYS A 462 -12.05 1.64 8.79
N PRO A 463 -13.25 1.15 9.17
CA PRO A 463 -13.59 0.86 10.57
C PRO A 463 -12.82 -0.35 11.10
N LEU A 464 -12.16 -0.16 12.25
CA LEU A 464 -11.26 -1.14 12.87
C LEU A 464 -11.93 -2.52 13.09
N GLY A 465 -13.17 -2.56 13.56
CA GLY A 465 -13.86 -3.79 13.95
C GLY A 465 -13.99 -4.82 12.81
N LEU A 466 -14.35 -4.36 11.60
CA LEU A 466 -14.48 -5.26 10.43
C LEU A 466 -13.14 -5.84 9.97
N MET A 467 -12.06 -5.07 10.17
CA MET A 467 -10.72 -5.44 9.71
C MET A 467 -10.08 -6.53 10.58
N LEU A 468 -10.36 -6.59 11.88
CA LEU A 468 -9.80 -7.64 12.76
C LEU A 468 -10.20 -9.06 12.32
N HIS A 469 -11.41 -9.21 11.75
CA HIS A 469 -11.84 -10.47 11.15
C HIS A 469 -11.04 -10.80 9.88
N GLY A 470 -10.88 -9.83 8.97
CA GLY A 470 -10.07 -10.02 7.76
C GLY A 470 -8.61 -10.36 8.08
N LEU A 471 -8.05 -9.74 9.12
CA LEU A 471 -6.70 -10.00 9.60
C LEU A 471 -6.52 -11.44 10.09
N ARG A 472 -7.53 -11.99 10.79
CA ARG A 472 -7.54 -13.36 11.28
C ARG A 472 -7.66 -14.41 10.16
N GLU A 473 -8.38 -14.10 9.10
CA GLU A 473 -8.68 -15.04 8.01
C GLU A 473 -7.60 -15.09 6.93
N TYR A 474 -6.75 -14.06 6.85
CA TYR A 474 -5.68 -13.96 5.86
C TYR A 474 -4.64 -15.08 5.98
N THR A 475 -4.50 -15.88 4.92
CA THR A 475 -3.64 -17.07 4.85
C THR A 475 -2.24 -16.82 4.29
N GLY A 476 -1.92 -15.59 3.89
CA GLY A 476 -0.67 -15.27 3.18
C GLY A 476 -0.83 -15.28 1.66
N GLU A 477 0.27 -14.94 0.99
CA GLU A 477 0.36 -14.93 -0.48
C GLU A 477 1.00 -16.23 -0.98
N PRO A 478 0.66 -16.69 -2.19
CA PRO A 478 1.37 -17.79 -2.82
C PRO A 478 2.88 -17.54 -2.86
N HIS A 479 3.65 -18.61 -2.70
CA HIS A 479 5.11 -18.65 -2.70
C HIS A 479 5.78 -17.87 -1.56
N ARG A 480 5.08 -17.66 -0.44
CA ARG A 480 5.63 -17.09 0.81
C ARG A 480 5.52 -18.08 1.96
N VAL A 481 6.49 -18.98 2.05
CA VAL A 481 6.48 -20.11 3.00
C VAL A 481 5.18 -20.92 2.86
N GLU A 482 4.81 -21.19 1.62
CA GLU A 482 3.59 -21.91 1.25
C GLU A 482 3.80 -23.42 1.45
N PRO A 483 2.94 -24.12 2.20
CA PRO A 483 3.03 -25.57 2.32
C PRO A 483 2.69 -26.23 0.99
N VAL A 484 3.56 -27.14 0.53
CA VAL A 484 3.43 -27.85 -0.76
C VAL A 484 2.92 -29.27 -0.53
N ALA A 485 3.63 -30.06 0.27
CA ALA A 485 3.29 -31.45 0.54
C ALA A 485 3.94 -31.94 1.84
N ILE A 486 3.48 -33.09 2.34
CA ILE A 486 4.13 -33.85 3.42
C ILE A 486 4.54 -35.20 2.87
N VAL A 487 5.84 -35.52 2.86
CA VAL A 487 6.36 -36.80 2.37
C VAL A 487 7.24 -37.41 3.45
N HIS A 488 6.89 -38.63 3.90
CA HIS A 488 7.60 -39.32 4.99
C HIS A 488 7.77 -38.47 6.27
N ASP A 489 6.71 -37.77 6.68
CA ASP A 489 6.69 -36.81 7.82
C ASP A 489 7.69 -35.66 7.69
N VAL A 490 8.07 -35.31 6.46
CA VAL A 490 8.83 -34.10 6.13
C VAL A 490 7.91 -33.15 5.38
N GLU A 491 7.75 -31.94 5.89
CA GLU A 491 6.95 -30.89 5.25
C GLU A 491 7.79 -30.10 4.25
N TYR A 492 7.23 -29.79 3.08
CA TYR A 492 7.89 -29.03 2.03
C TYR A 492 7.26 -27.64 1.91
N PHE A 493 8.10 -26.61 1.90
CA PHE A 493 7.69 -25.21 1.83
C PHE A 493 8.29 -24.50 0.63
N ASP A 494 7.44 -23.82 -0.12
CA ASP A 494 7.82 -22.90 -1.19
C ASP A 494 7.88 -21.45 -0.66
N ASP A 495 9.08 -20.89 -0.62
CA ASP A 495 9.34 -19.47 -0.38
C ASP A 495 10.14 -18.85 -1.53
N SER A 496 9.73 -19.11 -2.79
CA SER A 496 10.42 -18.60 -3.98
C SER A 496 10.47 -17.08 -4.05
N LYS A 497 9.56 -16.38 -3.36
CA LYS A 497 9.61 -14.92 -3.22
C LYS A 497 10.71 -14.44 -2.26
N GLY A 498 11.39 -15.32 -1.54
CA GLY A 498 12.57 -15.05 -0.72
C GLY A 498 13.81 -14.71 -1.54
N THR A 499 13.76 -13.67 -2.39
CA THR A 499 14.82 -13.33 -3.36
C THR A 499 15.97 -12.50 -2.77
N ASN A 500 15.97 -12.26 -1.46
CA ASN A 500 17.01 -11.50 -0.76
C ASN A 500 17.34 -12.16 0.59
N VAL A 501 18.51 -11.83 1.13
CA VAL A 501 19.03 -12.41 2.37
C VAL A 501 18.09 -12.22 3.55
N GLY A 502 17.52 -11.03 3.72
CA GLY A 502 16.63 -10.71 4.83
C GLY A 502 15.36 -11.56 4.84
N ALA A 503 14.77 -11.82 3.67
CA ALA A 503 13.60 -12.70 3.54
C ALA A 503 13.91 -14.13 3.98
N THR A 504 15.02 -14.70 3.49
CA THR A 504 15.43 -16.05 3.85
C THR A 504 15.78 -16.18 5.33
N VAL A 505 16.42 -15.19 5.94
CA VAL A 505 16.66 -15.17 7.39
C VAL A 505 15.34 -15.21 8.16
N ALA A 506 14.34 -14.44 7.74
CA ALA A 506 13.03 -14.42 8.38
C ALA A 506 12.30 -15.77 8.25
N ALA A 507 12.37 -16.42 7.09
CA ALA A 507 11.79 -17.74 6.85
C ALA A 507 12.48 -18.83 7.71
N LEU A 508 13.82 -18.83 7.75
CA LEU A 508 14.61 -19.74 8.57
C LEU A 508 14.30 -19.61 10.06
N GLN A 509 14.20 -18.38 10.58
CA GLN A 509 13.88 -18.14 11.99
C GLN A 509 12.42 -18.49 12.32
N GLY A 510 11.49 -18.22 11.40
CA GLY A 510 10.07 -18.50 11.57
C GLY A 510 9.78 -20.00 11.65
N LEU A 511 10.16 -20.76 10.62
CA LEU A 511 9.96 -22.21 10.59
C LEU A 511 10.91 -22.97 11.53
N GLY A 512 12.12 -22.44 11.73
CA GLY A 512 13.16 -23.06 12.54
C GLY A 512 12.88 -23.07 14.05
N ALA A 513 11.90 -22.28 14.50
CA ALA A 513 11.51 -22.22 15.91
C ALA A 513 10.94 -23.55 16.44
N GLU A 514 10.34 -24.36 15.56
CA GLU A 514 9.63 -25.59 15.94
C GLU A 514 10.32 -26.86 15.42
N ARG A 515 11.19 -26.75 14.40
CA ARG A 515 11.79 -27.89 13.70
C ARG A 515 13.11 -27.53 13.00
N LYS A 516 13.87 -28.56 12.61
CA LYS A 516 15.08 -28.37 11.78
C LYS A 516 14.72 -28.32 10.30
N LEU A 517 15.51 -27.55 9.55
CA LEU A 517 15.25 -27.28 8.14
C LEU A 517 16.35 -27.83 7.22
N VAL A 518 15.99 -28.44 6.10
CA VAL A 518 16.90 -28.57 4.95
C VAL A 518 16.57 -27.46 3.98
N VAL A 519 17.49 -26.51 3.81
CA VAL A 519 17.21 -25.28 3.05
C VAL A 519 17.87 -25.31 1.68
N ILE A 520 17.13 -24.94 0.63
CA ILE A 520 17.65 -24.75 -0.72
C ILE A 520 17.96 -23.26 -0.90
N LEU A 521 19.23 -22.94 -1.15
CA LEU A 521 19.76 -21.58 -1.31
C LEU A 521 20.42 -21.40 -2.69
N GLY A 522 20.33 -20.20 -3.24
CA GLY A 522 21.12 -19.80 -4.41
C GLY A 522 20.32 -19.30 -5.61
N GLY A 523 21.06 -18.93 -6.67
CA GLY A 523 20.60 -18.12 -7.78
C GLY A 523 21.54 -16.94 -8.05
N GLU A 524 20.99 -15.82 -8.54
CA GLU A 524 21.71 -14.55 -8.71
C GLU A 524 21.55 -13.60 -7.51
N GLY A 525 22.65 -13.36 -6.80
CA GLY A 525 22.72 -12.64 -5.52
C GLY A 525 22.71 -11.13 -5.61
N LYS A 526 22.87 -10.53 -6.79
CA LYS A 526 22.83 -9.07 -7.03
C LYS A 526 23.78 -8.25 -6.13
N GLY A 527 24.94 -8.83 -5.81
CA GLY A 527 25.96 -8.17 -4.96
C GLY A 527 25.59 -8.03 -3.48
N GLN A 528 24.60 -8.79 -3.00
CA GLN A 528 24.25 -8.81 -1.57
C GLN A 528 25.36 -9.42 -0.71
N ASP A 529 25.47 -8.95 0.54
CA ASP A 529 26.24 -9.64 1.58
C ASP A 529 25.42 -10.81 2.17
N PHE A 530 25.94 -12.03 2.01
CA PHE A 530 25.32 -13.26 2.51
C PHE A 530 25.67 -13.59 3.96
N SER A 531 26.59 -12.86 4.60
CA SER A 531 27.01 -13.11 5.98
C SER A 531 25.86 -13.20 7.01
N PRO A 532 24.73 -12.46 6.88
CA PRO A 532 23.61 -12.58 7.82
C PRO A 532 22.92 -13.95 7.81
N LEU A 533 23.11 -14.77 6.76
CA LEU A 533 22.57 -16.12 6.72
C LEU A 533 23.24 -17.05 7.75
N ALA A 534 24.52 -16.84 8.06
CA ALA A 534 25.33 -17.80 8.82
C ALA A 534 24.70 -18.18 10.16
N ASP A 535 24.28 -17.17 10.94
CA ASP A 535 23.67 -17.36 12.25
C ASP A 535 22.30 -18.05 12.19
N ALA A 536 21.48 -17.70 11.20
CA ALA A 536 20.15 -18.28 11.02
C ALA A 536 20.25 -19.73 10.55
N VAL A 537 21.18 -20.00 9.64
CA VAL A 537 21.49 -21.33 9.13
C VAL A 537 22.05 -22.22 10.24
N ALA A 538 23.05 -21.76 10.99
CA ALA A 538 23.66 -22.53 12.09
C ALA A 538 22.64 -22.95 13.16
N ARG A 539 21.68 -22.06 13.48
CA ARG A 539 20.66 -22.34 14.49
C ARG A 539 19.55 -23.24 13.99
N ASN A 540 19.08 -23.05 12.75
CA ASN A 540 17.81 -23.62 12.30
C ASN A 540 17.97 -24.73 11.26
N ALA A 541 19.05 -24.73 10.48
CA ALA A 541 19.23 -25.71 9.41
C ALA A 541 19.90 -27.01 9.90
N ARG A 542 19.55 -28.12 9.24
CA ARG A 542 20.22 -29.42 9.30
C ARG A 542 21.24 -29.55 8.17
N ALA A 543 20.89 -29.09 6.99
CA ALA A 543 21.73 -29.11 5.80
C ALA A 543 21.30 -27.97 4.85
N VAL A 544 22.21 -27.59 3.96
CA VAL A 544 21.98 -26.60 2.89
C VAL A 544 22.22 -27.28 1.55
N VAL A 545 21.29 -27.09 0.63
CA VAL A 545 21.44 -27.47 -0.78
C VAL A 545 21.65 -26.18 -1.57
N LEU A 546 22.78 -26.09 -2.28
CA LEU A 546 23.18 -24.90 -3.02
C LEU A 546 22.90 -25.06 -4.51
N ILE A 547 22.28 -24.06 -5.13
CA ILE A 547 21.96 -24.00 -6.55
C ILE A 547 22.42 -22.69 -7.20
N GLY A 548 22.57 -22.68 -8.52
CA GLY A 548 22.73 -21.44 -9.28
C GLY A 548 24.09 -20.74 -9.17
N ARG A 549 24.17 -19.57 -9.80
CA ARG A 549 25.40 -18.81 -10.09
C ARG A 549 26.21 -18.47 -8.84
N ASP A 550 25.57 -17.93 -7.81
CA ASP A 550 26.25 -17.40 -6.62
C ASP A 550 26.32 -18.39 -5.45
N ALA A 551 26.02 -19.67 -5.68
CA ALA A 551 26.22 -20.75 -4.71
C ALA A 551 27.61 -20.74 -4.03
N PRO A 552 28.73 -20.50 -4.74
CA PRO A 552 30.05 -20.42 -4.10
C PRO A 552 30.19 -19.27 -3.09
N LEU A 553 29.53 -18.13 -3.35
CA LEU A 553 29.56 -16.97 -2.45
C LEU A 553 28.77 -17.25 -1.17
N ILE A 554 27.59 -17.86 -1.32
CA ILE A 554 26.75 -18.26 -0.19
C ILE A 554 27.49 -19.29 0.67
N ARG A 555 28.13 -20.29 0.04
CA ARG A 555 28.95 -21.31 0.73
C ARG A 555 30.03 -20.66 1.60
N ALA A 556 30.80 -19.73 1.03
CA ALA A 556 31.85 -19.04 1.76
C ALA A 556 31.30 -18.23 2.95
N ALA A 557 30.13 -17.61 2.79
CA ALA A 557 29.50 -16.82 3.85
C ALA A 557 28.98 -17.66 5.02
N ILE A 558 28.57 -18.91 4.78
CA ILE A 558 27.96 -19.78 5.79
C ILE A 558 28.84 -20.97 6.20
N GLU A 559 30.07 -21.08 5.70
CA GLU A 559 30.99 -22.19 5.99
C GLU A 559 31.21 -22.39 7.50
N GLY A 560 31.23 -21.30 8.26
CA GLY A 560 31.35 -21.33 9.73
C GLY A 560 30.17 -21.96 10.47
N ALA A 561 29.03 -22.23 9.82
CA ALA A 561 27.86 -22.84 10.44
C ALA A 561 28.06 -24.33 10.79
N GLY A 562 29.04 -25.00 10.19
CA GLY A 562 29.40 -26.39 10.53
C GLY A 562 28.34 -27.44 10.14
N ILE A 563 27.51 -27.14 9.15
CA ILE A 563 26.47 -28.06 8.64
C ILE A 563 26.81 -28.57 7.23
N PRO A 564 26.26 -29.72 6.79
CA PRO A 564 26.42 -30.20 5.43
C PRO A 564 25.92 -29.19 4.39
N MET A 565 26.74 -28.95 3.35
CA MET A 565 26.43 -28.07 2.23
C MET A 565 26.69 -28.79 0.91
N ILE A 566 25.64 -29.06 0.14
CA ILE A 566 25.69 -29.94 -1.04
C ILE A 566 25.24 -29.16 -2.27
N ASP A 567 26.02 -29.20 -3.35
CA ASP A 567 25.65 -28.53 -4.60
C ASP A 567 24.66 -29.39 -5.42
N ALA A 568 23.70 -28.73 -6.05
CA ALA A 568 22.75 -29.32 -6.97
C ALA A 568 22.75 -28.54 -8.30
N GLY A 569 22.79 -29.25 -9.42
CA GLY A 569 22.78 -28.67 -10.77
C GLY A 569 21.37 -28.36 -11.30
N SER A 570 20.32 -28.87 -10.65
CA SER A 570 18.92 -28.60 -11.00
C SER A 570 18.03 -28.57 -9.77
N MET A 571 16.82 -28.01 -9.91
CA MET A 571 15.84 -28.00 -8.81
C MET A 571 15.38 -29.42 -8.46
N GLN A 572 15.24 -30.31 -9.43
CA GLN A 572 14.91 -31.73 -9.20
C GLN A 572 15.98 -32.40 -8.33
N GLN A 573 17.25 -32.25 -8.70
CA GLN A 573 18.36 -32.77 -7.92
C GLN A 573 18.41 -32.13 -6.52
N ALA A 574 18.06 -30.84 -6.41
CA ALA A 574 18.03 -30.16 -5.13
C ALA A 574 16.96 -30.73 -4.19
N VAL A 575 15.76 -31.04 -4.70
CA VAL A 575 14.68 -31.68 -3.94
C VAL A 575 15.07 -33.10 -3.51
N GLU A 576 15.67 -33.88 -4.41
CA GLU A 576 16.17 -35.23 -4.11
C GLU A 576 17.23 -35.22 -2.98
N ILE A 577 18.22 -34.33 -3.09
CA ILE A 577 19.24 -34.15 -2.06
C ILE A 577 18.61 -33.68 -0.75
N ALA A 578 17.66 -32.73 -0.81
CA ALA A 578 17.01 -32.20 0.38
C ALA A 578 16.23 -33.30 1.12
N ALA A 579 15.48 -34.13 0.38
CA ALA A 579 14.77 -35.28 0.92
C ALA A 579 15.72 -36.30 1.58
N ALA A 580 16.88 -36.56 0.96
CA ALA A 580 17.88 -37.48 1.52
C ALA A 580 18.57 -36.97 2.80
N GLN A 581 18.63 -35.64 3.01
CA GLN A 581 19.19 -35.03 4.21
C GLN A 581 18.17 -34.84 5.34
N ALA A 582 16.89 -34.76 5.00
CA ALA A 582 15.80 -34.56 5.95
C ALA A 582 15.57 -35.81 6.81
N ARG A 583 15.08 -35.58 8.03
CA ARG A 583 14.62 -36.61 8.98
C ARG A 583 13.14 -36.39 9.27
N THR A 584 12.46 -37.44 9.72
CA THR A 584 11.08 -37.35 10.24
C THR A 584 10.91 -36.17 11.19
N GLY A 585 9.93 -35.30 10.92
CA GLY A 585 9.63 -34.08 11.68
C GLY A 585 10.43 -32.84 11.27
N ASP A 586 11.40 -32.96 10.36
CA ASP A 586 12.04 -31.80 9.74
C ASP A 586 11.13 -31.17 8.66
N ALA A 587 11.58 -30.05 8.09
CA ALA A 587 10.99 -29.50 6.88
C ALA A 587 12.05 -29.17 5.81
N VAL A 588 11.67 -29.24 4.54
CA VAL A 588 12.44 -28.72 3.41
C VAL A 588 11.92 -27.33 3.08
N LEU A 589 12.81 -26.35 3.02
CA LEU A 589 12.48 -24.95 2.72
C LEU A 589 13.20 -24.51 1.44
N MET A 590 12.45 -24.16 0.41
CA MET A 590 13.01 -23.48 -0.76
C MET A 590 12.95 -21.97 -0.53
N SER A 591 14.06 -21.36 -0.12
CA SER A 591 14.13 -19.92 0.23
C SER A 591 15.47 -19.33 -0.26
N PRO A 592 15.56 -18.94 -1.54
CA PRO A 592 16.83 -18.92 -2.27
C PRO A 592 17.82 -17.82 -1.85
N ALA A 593 17.36 -16.76 -1.18
CA ALA A 593 18.12 -15.53 -0.89
C ALA A 593 18.60 -14.77 -2.14
N CYS A 594 18.25 -15.25 -3.33
CA CYS A 594 18.71 -14.77 -4.62
C CYS A 594 17.57 -14.65 -5.64
N ALA A 595 17.78 -13.81 -6.65
CA ALA A 595 16.93 -13.77 -7.83
C ALA A 595 17.06 -15.07 -8.66
N SER A 596 16.08 -15.32 -9.53
CA SER A 596 15.93 -16.58 -10.25
C SER A 596 16.52 -16.61 -11.65
N PHE A 597 16.94 -15.45 -12.18
CA PHE A 597 17.17 -15.23 -13.62
C PHE A 597 18.37 -16.00 -14.22
N ASP A 598 19.20 -16.61 -13.38
CA ASP A 598 20.32 -17.43 -13.82
C ASP A 598 19.88 -18.84 -14.25
N MET A 599 18.80 -19.36 -13.67
CA MET A 599 18.29 -20.72 -13.91
C MET A 599 16.83 -20.77 -14.39
N PHE A 600 16.06 -19.70 -14.20
CA PHE A 600 14.61 -19.66 -14.44
C PHE A 600 14.15 -18.33 -15.02
N ASP A 601 12.99 -18.30 -15.66
CA ASP A 601 12.44 -17.08 -16.28
C ASP A 601 12.05 -16.02 -15.23
N ASN A 602 11.51 -16.46 -14.10
CA ASN A 602 11.07 -15.65 -12.97
C ASN A 602 10.92 -16.53 -11.71
N TYR A 603 10.53 -15.92 -10.59
CA TYR A 603 10.40 -16.67 -9.33
C TYR A 603 9.19 -17.61 -9.35
N GLU A 604 8.14 -17.31 -10.11
CA GLU A 604 6.97 -18.17 -10.30
C GLU A 604 7.36 -19.45 -11.08
N HIS A 605 8.22 -19.34 -12.09
CA HIS A 605 8.77 -20.49 -12.79
C HIS A 605 9.61 -21.34 -11.84
N ARG A 606 10.48 -20.72 -11.02
CA ARG A 606 11.25 -21.45 -9.99
C ARG A 606 10.35 -22.18 -8.99
N ALA A 607 9.29 -21.51 -8.50
CA ALA A 607 8.30 -22.09 -7.60
C ALA A 607 7.60 -23.29 -8.23
N ARG A 608 7.11 -23.13 -9.47
CA ARG A 608 6.47 -24.20 -10.24
C ARG A 608 7.37 -25.42 -10.39
N VAL A 609 8.65 -25.22 -10.77
CA VAL A 609 9.60 -26.34 -10.91
C VAL A 609 9.88 -27.02 -9.56
N PHE A 610 9.96 -26.26 -8.46
CA PHE A 610 10.09 -26.84 -7.13
C PHE A 610 8.86 -27.68 -6.75
N CYS A 611 7.65 -27.14 -6.91
CA CYS A 611 6.41 -27.85 -6.61
C CYS A 611 6.24 -29.11 -7.49
N GLU A 612 6.54 -29.01 -8.79
CA GLU A 612 6.54 -30.16 -9.71
C GLU A 612 7.52 -31.26 -9.24
N ALA A 613 8.72 -30.88 -8.80
CA ALA A 613 9.71 -31.83 -8.29
C ALA A 613 9.28 -32.49 -6.97
N VAL A 614 8.70 -31.72 -6.03
CA VAL A 614 8.14 -32.26 -4.78
C VAL A 614 6.97 -33.19 -5.06
N HIS A 615 6.09 -32.83 -5.98
CA HIS A 615 4.93 -33.64 -6.35
C HIS A 615 5.34 -34.95 -7.02
N ALA A 616 6.31 -34.93 -7.93
CA ALA A 616 6.85 -36.15 -8.54
C ALA A 616 7.42 -37.10 -7.49
N MET A 617 8.23 -36.58 -6.55
CA MET A 617 8.77 -37.37 -5.45
C MET A 617 7.68 -37.92 -4.51
N ALA A 618 6.64 -37.14 -4.21
CA ALA A 618 5.51 -37.59 -3.40
C ALA A 618 4.72 -38.71 -4.09
N GLN A 619 4.51 -38.61 -5.41
CA GLN A 619 3.89 -39.66 -6.22
C GLN A 619 4.72 -40.95 -6.21
N ASP A 620 6.05 -40.85 -6.37
CA ASP A 620 6.97 -41.99 -6.29
C ASP A 620 6.97 -42.65 -4.90
N ALA A 621 6.72 -41.86 -3.84
CA ALA A 621 6.55 -42.34 -2.47
C ALA A 621 5.12 -42.88 -2.18
N GLY A 622 4.20 -42.82 -3.13
CA GLY A 622 2.81 -43.26 -2.96
C GLY A 622 1.95 -42.34 -2.09
N VAL A 623 2.35 -41.09 -1.90
CA VAL A 623 1.60 -40.07 -1.16
C VAL A 623 0.61 -39.38 -2.10
N VAL A 624 -0.66 -39.29 -1.68
CA VAL A 624 -1.69 -38.50 -2.38
C VAL A 624 -1.64 -37.08 -1.83
N ILE A 625 -1.39 -36.12 -2.72
CA ILE A 625 -1.23 -34.68 -2.43
C ILE A 625 -2.57 -33.98 -2.51
#